data_AF-A0A3L6J8A2-F1
#
_entry.id   AF-A0A3L6J8A2-F1
#
_cell.length_a   1.000
_cell.length_b   1.000
_cell.length_c   1.000
_cell.angle_alpha   90.00
_cell.angle_beta   90.00
_cell.angle_gamma   90.00
#
_symmetry.space_group_name_H-M   'P 1'
#
loop_
_entity.id
_entity.type
_entity.pdbx_description
1 polymer ?
#
loop_
_entity_poly.entity_id
_entity_poly.type
_entity_poly.pdbx_seq_one_letter_code
_entity_poly.pdbx_strand_id
1 'polypeptide(L)' 'MGKALACFGLLLIIIGILPIILTLLGYATYAAYFHLGFYTLMVGTYAFSELMLGLIGFGFLLLIIGALK' A
#
# COMPACT_ATOMS: atom_id res chain seq x y z
N MET A 1 7.34 -10.97 19.67
CA MET A 1 7.67 -10.74 18.23
C MET A 1 6.47 -10.29 17.39
N GLY A 2 5.22 -10.59 17.78
CA GLY A 2 4.03 -10.16 17.00
C GLY A 2 3.89 -8.65 16.82
N LYS A 3 4.20 -7.84 17.85
CA LYS A 3 4.16 -6.36 17.75
C LYS A 3 5.00 -5.78 16.61
N ALA A 4 6.21 -6.31 16.38
CA ALA A 4 7.06 -5.85 15.29
C ALA A 4 6.47 -6.21 13.91
N LEU A 5 5.88 -7.41 13.80
CA LEU A 5 5.18 -7.84 12.59
C LEU A 5 3.95 -6.97 12.31
N ALA A 6 3.22 -6.60 13.36
CA ALA A 6 2.07 -5.70 13.27
C ALA A 6 2.51 -4.31 12.76
N CYS A 7 3.57 -3.75 13.33
CA CYS A 7 4.14 -2.48 12.85
C CYS A 7 4.62 -2.57 11.41
N PHE A 8 5.24 -3.68 11.02
CA PHE A 8 5.67 -3.88 9.63
C PHE A 8 4.47 -3.95 8.68
N GLY A 9 3.39 -4.65 9.06
CA GLY A 9 2.15 -4.66 8.31
C GLY A 9 1.53 -3.27 8.12
N LEU A 10 1.53 -2.45 9.17
CA LEU A 10 1.10 -1.05 9.09
C LEU A 10 1.96 -0.23 8.13
N LEU A 11 3.29 -0.40 8.18
CA LEU A 11 4.21 0.29 7.26
C LEU A 11 3.93 -0.06 5.80
N LEU A 12 3.67 -1.33 5.50
CA LEU A 12 3.33 -1.76 4.13
C LEU A 12 2.02 -1.13 3.64
N ILE A 13 0.99 -1.06 4.49
CA ILE A 13 -0.27 -0.38 4.14
C ILE A 13 -0.03 1.09 3.85
N ILE A 14 0.75 1.78 4.69
CA ILE A 14 1.10 3.19 4.50
C ILE A 14 1.81 3.38 3.16
N ILE A 15 2.79 2.53 2.84
CA ILE A 15 3.53 2.59 1.58
C ILE A 15 2.61 2.30 0.38
N GLY A 16 1.64 1.39 0.52
CA GLY A 16 0.67 1.10 -0.55
C GLY A 16 -0.29 2.26 -0.84
N ILE A 17 -0.59 3.10 0.16
CA ILE A 17 -1.44 4.30 0.00
C ILE A 17 -0.62 5.53 -0.43
N LEU A 18 0.69 5.53 -0.18
CA LEU A 18 1.60 6.64 -0.48
C LEU A 18 1.46 7.25 -1.89
N PRO A 19 1.26 6.48 -2.99
CA PRO A 19 1.16 7.06 -4.34
C PRO A 19 -0.01 8.04 -4.50
N ILE A 20 -1.11 7.82 -3.78
CA ILE A 20 -2.27 8.71 -3.79
C ILE A 20 -1.90 10.05 -3.16
N ILE A 21 -1.20 10.01 -2.03
CA ILE A 21 -0.75 11.19 -1.31
C ILE A 21 0.28 11.96 -2.15
N LEU A 22 1.24 11.26 -2.76
CA LEU A 22 2.24 11.86 -3.64
C LEU A 22 1.58 12.57 -4.83
N THR A 23 0.58 11.95 -5.46
CA THR A 23 -0.15 12.55 -6.58
C THR A 23 -0.90 13.81 -6.14
N LEU A 24 -1.55 13.78 -4.97
CA LEU A 24 -2.25 14.94 -4.39
C LEU A 24 -1.32 16.11 -4.09
N LEU A 25 -0.07 15.82 -3.69
CA LEU A 25 0.96 16.82 -3.38
C LEU A 25 1.75 17.31 -4.61
N GLY A 26 1.40 16.87 -5.83
CA GLY A 26 2.09 17.26 -7.06
C GLY A 26 3.35 16.45 -7.39
N TYR A 27 3.61 15.36 -6.67
CA TYR A 27 4.75 14.44 -6.87
C TYR A 27 4.40 13.25 -7.77
N ALA A 28 3.62 13.46 -8.82
CA ALA A 28 3.10 12.39 -9.69
C ALA A 28 4.20 11.53 -10.33
N THR A 29 5.37 12.11 -10.64
CA THR A 29 6.52 11.36 -11.18
C THR A 29 6.99 10.26 -10.22
N TYR A 30 6.92 10.50 -8.91
CA TYR A 30 7.31 9.51 -7.90
C TYR A 30 6.20 8.48 -7.69
N ALA A 31 4.93 8.87 -7.81
CA ALA A 31 3.80 7.96 -7.76
C ALA A 31 3.85 6.93 -8.92
N ALA A 32 4.37 7.32 -10.09
CA ALA A 32 4.49 6.44 -11.26
C ALA A 32 5.32 5.17 -10.99
N TYR A 33 6.31 5.21 -10.09
CA TYR A 33 7.08 4.01 -9.71
C TYR A 33 6.24 2.91 -9.05
N PHE A 34 5.05 3.25 -8.56
CA PHE A 34 4.13 2.27 -7.99
C PHE A 34 3.22 1.63 -9.03
N HIS A 35 3.26 2.05 -10.29
CA HIS A 35 2.47 1.47 -11.38
C HIS A 35 3.36 0.58 -12.26
N LEU A 36 3.26 -0.73 -12.07
CA LEU A 36 4.02 -1.72 -12.84
C LEU A 36 3.42 -1.95 -14.25
N GLY A 37 2.19 -1.50 -14.48
CA GLY A 37 1.55 -1.49 -15.79
C GLY A 37 0.86 -2.80 -16.20
N PHE A 38 0.71 -3.77 -15.29
CA PHE A 38 0.04 -5.04 -15.61
C PHE A 38 -1.48 -4.92 -15.49
N TYR A 39 -1.96 -4.38 -14.37
CA TYR A 39 -3.37 -4.16 -14.11
C TYR A 39 -3.56 -2.77 -13.44
N THR A 40 -4.80 -2.33 -13.30
CA THR A 40 -5.18 -1.24 -12.42
C THR A 40 -6.61 -1.47 -11.99
N LEU A 41 -6.93 -1.11 -10.74
CA LEU A 41 -8.29 -1.16 -10.22
C LEU A 41 -8.70 0.23 -9.76
N MET A 42 -9.81 0.72 -10.29
CA MET A 42 -10.40 1.97 -9.81
C MET A 42 -11.13 1.72 -8.49
N VAL A 43 -10.70 2.37 -7.42
CA VAL A 43 -11.38 2.37 -6.11
C VAL A 43 -11.80 3.80 -5.82
N GLY A 44 -13.10 4.07 -5.97
CA GLY A 44 -13.61 5.44 -5.99
C GLY A 44 -13.03 6.21 -7.19
N THR A 45 -12.37 7.33 -6.91
CA THR A 45 -11.73 8.19 -7.93
C THR A 45 -10.23 7.91 -8.10
N TYR A 46 -9.66 6.94 -7.37
CA TYR A 46 -8.22 6.66 -7.37
C TYR A 46 -7.93 5.34 -8.09
N ALA A 47 -6.90 5.34 -8.94
CA ALA A 47 -6.39 4.14 -9.59
C ALA A 47 -5.37 3.45 -8.68
N PHE A 48 -5.65 2.21 -8.27
CA PHE A 48 -4.72 1.38 -7.51
C PHE A 48 -4.04 0.38 -8.45
N SER A 49 -2.71 0.26 -8.37
CA SER A 49 -1.94 -0.75 -9.09
C SER A 49 -1.86 -2.07 -8.33
N GLU A 50 -1.39 -3.13 -9.01
CA GLU A 50 -1.07 -4.44 -8.40
C GLU A 50 -0.17 -4.28 -7.17
N LEU A 51 0.86 -3.43 -7.29
CA LEU A 51 1.83 -3.25 -6.22
C LEU A 51 1.17 -2.59 -5.01
N MET A 52 0.36 -1.55 -5.24
CA MET A 52 -0.37 -0.87 -4.16
C MET A 52 -1.33 -1.84 -3.47
N LEU A 53 -2.11 -2.60 -4.23
CA LEU A 53 -3.05 -3.58 -3.69
C LEU A 53 -2.31 -4.72 -2.95
N GLY A 54 -1.19 -5.19 -3.49
CA GLY A 54 -0.35 -6.22 -2.88
C GLY A 54 0.23 -5.75 -1.55
N LEU A 55 0.75 -4.52 -1.49
CA LEU A 55 1.26 -3.92 -0.26
C LEU A 55 0.17 -3.75 0.81
N ILE A 56 -1.02 -3.28 0.41
CA ILE A 56 -2.15 -3.11 1.33
C ILE A 56 -2.66 -4.47 1.82
N GLY A 57 -2.90 -5.42 0.91
CA GLY A 57 -3.43 -6.73 1.24
C GLY A 57 -2.47 -7.55 2.10
N PHE A 58 -1.21 -7.63 1.70
CA PHE A 58 -0.19 -8.34 2.48
C PHE A 58 0.09 -7.64 3.81
N GLY A 59 0.15 -6.30 3.82
CA GLY A 59 0.31 -5.51 5.03
C GLY A 59 -0.82 -5.74 6.04
N PHE A 60 -2.06 -5.82 5.57
CA PHE A 60 -3.22 -6.15 6.40
C PHE A 60 -3.13 -7.54 7.03
N LEU A 61 -2.70 -8.55 6.26
CA LEU A 61 -2.48 -9.90 6.78
C LEU A 61 -1.42 -9.91 7.88
N LEU A 62 -0.28 -9.26 7.63
CA LEU A 62 0.80 -9.17 8.63
C LEU A 62 0.38 -8.39 9.88
N LEU A 63 -0.43 -7.34 9.71
CA LEU A 63 -1.00 -6.58 10.81
C LEU A 63 -1.84 -7.48 11.73
N ILE A 64 -2.79 -8.23 11.15
CA ILE A 64 -3.66 -9.13 11.91
C ILE A 64 -2.84 -10.23 12.58
N ILE A 65 -1.97 -10.92 11.83
CA ILE A 65 -1.16 -12.01 12.37
C ILE A 65 -0.26 -11.50 13.50
N GLY A 66 0.31 -10.30 13.34
CA GLY A 66 1.14 -9.67 14.35
C GLY A 66 0.38 -9.21 15.58
N ALA A 67 -0.88 -8.78 15.43
CA ALA A 67 -1.73 -8.35 16.54
C ALA A 67 -2.27 -9.53 17.37
N LEU A 68 -2.49 -10.70 16.72
CA LEU A 68 -3.00 -11.91 17.37
C LEU A 68 -1.91 -12.77 18.05
N LYS A 69 -0.62 -12.48 17.82
CA LYS A 69 0.53 -13.20 18.39
C LYS A 69 1.25 -12.40 19.46
#